data_AF-A0A1G0R5X1-F1
#
_entry.id   AF-A0A1G0R5X1-F1
#
_cell.length_a   1.000
_cell.length_b   1.000
_cell.length_c   1.000
_cell.angle_alpha   90.00
_cell.angle_beta   90.00
_cell.angle_gamma   90.00
#
_symmetry.space_group_name_H-M   'P 1'
#
loop_
_entity.id
_entity.type
_entity.pdbx_description
1 polymer ?
#
loop_
_entity_poly.entity_id
_entity_poly.type
_entity_poly.pdbx_seq_one_letter_code
_entity_poly.pdbx_strand_id
1 'polypeptide(L)'
;MYESSNSLDLEEEFDDKNPKGESFWEIKVPDDLKIDFQSATGSFIMSGIKVDLEGSSGTGNLEVENCSGIFDMNSGTGMVTMKSSKGEFKLNSGTGNVVSISSSGDFDLNSGTGDVKLNDVKGEFSLNSGTGDVEADGIAVDRRSKFNSGTGDVYILLNNNPNDDIELSSGTGSAVLNMNGLPLKGLYVFKTKADDGRIICPVDFDEEEEYWRNGELYEIKSFVKGTDSPEIKISTGTGTAELSLK
;
A
#
# COMPACT_ATOMS: atom_id res chain seq x y z
N MET A 1 -2.67 24.03 27.14
CA MET A 1 -3.69 24.51 26.19
C MET A 1 -3.45 25.98 25.92
N TYR A 2 -3.14 26.32 24.68
CA TYR A 2 -3.03 27.70 24.22
C TYR A 2 -4.00 27.88 23.03
N GLU A 3 -4.74 28.99 23.02
CA GLU A 3 -5.70 29.32 21.96
C GLU A 3 -5.29 30.65 21.34
N SER A 4 -5.19 30.66 20.01
CA SER A 4 -5.04 31.89 19.21
C SER A 4 -6.30 32.09 18.36
N SER A 5 -6.42 33.21 17.62
CA SER A 5 -7.63 33.47 16.84
C SER A 5 -7.95 32.36 15.82
N ASN A 6 -6.94 31.58 15.40
CA ASN A 6 -7.03 30.59 14.34
C ASN A 6 -6.36 29.24 14.68
N SER A 7 -5.90 29.01 15.91
CA SER A 7 -5.27 27.73 16.32
C SER A 7 -5.69 27.30 17.71
N LEU A 8 -5.77 25.98 17.90
CA LEU A 8 -5.95 25.34 19.20
C LEU A 8 -4.76 24.41 19.44
N ASP A 9 -3.91 24.75 20.40
CA ASP A 9 -2.70 23.99 20.72
C ASP A 9 -2.87 23.24 22.04
N LEU A 10 -2.71 21.91 21.95
CA LEU A 10 -2.97 20.96 23.01
C LEU A 10 -1.69 20.16 23.28
N GLU A 11 -1.06 20.43 24.42
CA GLU A 11 0.24 19.87 24.79
C GLU A 11 0.21 19.33 26.22
N GLU A 12 0.89 18.20 26.41
CA GLU A 12 1.13 17.60 27.72
C GLU A 12 2.54 17.92 28.18
N GLU A 13 2.66 18.77 29.20
CA GLU A 13 3.92 19.07 29.86
C GLU A 13 4.10 18.13 31.05
N PHE A 14 5.25 17.45 31.10
CA PHE A 14 5.63 16.60 32.22
C PHE A 14 6.85 17.20 32.94
N ASP A 15 6.70 17.50 34.22
CA ASP A 15 7.78 18.04 35.06
C ASP A 15 8.79 16.95 35.51
N ASP A 16 8.43 15.67 35.37
CA ASP A 16 9.25 14.54 35.81
C ASP A 16 9.99 13.87 34.64
N LYS A 17 11.15 13.27 34.90
CA LYS A 17 11.96 12.59 33.87
C LYS A 17 11.38 11.25 33.41
N ASN A 18 10.49 10.66 34.20
CA ASN A 18 9.79 9.40 33.92
C ASN A 18 8.32 9.53 34.31
N PRO A 19 7.55 10.39 33.61
CA PRO A 19 6.15 10.58 33.94
C PRO A 19 5.41 9.25 33.76
N LYS A 20 4.60 8.90 34.75
CA LYS A 20 3.67 7.77 34.69
C LYS A 20 2.27 8.33 34.67
N GLY A 21 1.59 8.17 33.55
CA GLY A 21 0.25 8.66 33.34
C GLY A 21 -0.27 8.20 31.99
N GLU A 22 -1.58 8.22 31.84
CA GLU A 22 -2.26 8.05 30.58
C GLU A 22 -3.29 9.17 30.49
N SER A 23 -3.44 9.73 29.31
CA SER A 23 -4.37 10.80 29.05
C SER A 23 -5.23 10.45 27.86
N PHE A 24 -6.49 10.82 27.95
CA PHE A 24 -7.46 10.61 26.89
C PHE A 24 -8.14 11.94 26.56
N TRP A 25 -8.10 12.29 25.28
CA TRP A 25 -8.59 13.55 24.77
C TRP A 25 -9.61 13.26 23.68
N GLU A 26 -10.81 13.83 23.80
CA GLU A 26 -11.84 13.79 22.78
C GLU A 26 -12.18 15.24 22.40
N ILE A 27 -11.95 15.60 21.15
CA ILE A 27 -12.10 16.97 20.66
C ILE A 27 -12.99 16.94 19.42
N LYS A 28 -14.03 17.77 19.43
CA LYS A 28 -14.87 17.98 18.25
C LYS A 28 -14.38 19.19 17.49
N VAL A 29 -14.11 19.01 16.21
CA VAL A 29 -13.57 20.04 15.35
C VAL A 29 -14.43 20.18 14.08
N PRO A 30 -14.52 21.38 13.47
CA PRO A 30 -15.17 21.55 12.17
C PRO A 30 -14.38 20.90 11.02
N ASP A 31 -15.04 20.73 9.88
CA ASP A 31 -14.38 20.39 8.62
C ASP A 31 -13.41 21.50 8.15
N ASP A 32 -12.59 21.15 7.17
CA ASP A 32 -11.63 22.01 6.48
C ASP A 32 -10.53 22.58 7.40
N LEU A 33 -10.12 21.77 8.38
CA LEU A 33 -8.98 22.05 9.26
C LEU A 33 -7.72 21.30 8.84
N LYS A 34 -6.58 21.91 9.18
CA LYS A 34 -5.31 21.20 9.29
C LYS A 34 -5.15 20.67 10.72
N ILE A 35 -4.87 19.39 10.86
CA ILE A 35 -4.61 18.72 12.14
C ILE A 35 -3.17 18.21 12.12
N ASP A 36 -2.38 18.59 13.13
CA ASP A 36 -1.05 18.08 13.40
C ASP A 36 -1.10 17.30 14.72
N PHE A 37 -0.81 16.00 14.67
CA PHE A 37 -0.75 15.13 15.84
C PHE A 37 0.66 14.55 15.96
N GLN A 38 1.28 14.72 17.14
CA GLN A 38 2.58 14.15 17.44
C GLN A 38 2.57 13.50 18.81
N SER A 39 3.07 12.27 18.88
CA SER A 39 3.24 11.56 20.15
C SER A 39 4.49 10.69 20.13
N ALA A 40 5.20 10.61 21.26
CA ALA A 40 6.24 9.60 21.44
C ALA A 40 5.61 8.21 21.65
N THR A 41 4.57 8.14 22.48
CA THR A 41 3.80 6.94 22.79
C THR A 41 2.33 7.32 22.91
N GLY A 42 1.52 6.93 21.95
CA GLY A 42 0.12 7.32 21.91
C GLY A 42 -0.56 6.86 20.64
N SER A 43 -1.85 6.53 20.75
CA SER A 43 -2.67 6.20 19.60
C SER A 43 -3.55 7.39 19.22
N PHE A 44 -3.85 7.50 17.94
CA PHE A 44 -4.69 8.56 17.40
C PHE A 44 -5.86 7.94 16.65
N ILE A 45 -7.06 8.44 16.92
CA ILE A 45 -8.29 8.01 16.25
C ILE A 45 -9.00 9.25 15.74
N MET A 46 -9.36 9.23 14.47
CA MET A 46 -10.15 10.28 13.83
C MET A 46 -11.32 9.65 13.08
N SER A 47 -12.49 10.29 13.15
CA SER A 47 -13.63 9.81 12.36
C SER A 47 -14.55 10.92 11.87
N GLY A 48 -15.13 10.72 10.68
CA GLY A 48 -16.29 11.47 10.21
C GLY A 48 -16.06 12.94 9.85
N ILE A 49 -14.84 13.30 9.45
CA ILE A 49 -14.48 14.70 9.17
C ILE A 49 -13.72 14.87 7.86
N LYS A 50 -13.81 16.06 7.27
CA LYS A 50 -13.02 16.46 6.09
C LYS A 50 -11.85 17.34 6.52
N VAL A 51 -10.61 16.86 6.39
CA VAL A 51 -9.42 17.53 6.95
C VAL A 51 -8.14 17.20 6.20
N ASP A 52 -7.12 18.02 6.43
CA ASP A 52 -5.72 17.67 6.14
C ASP A 52 -5.04 17.23 7.44
N LEU A 53 -4.63 15.97 7.52
CA LEU A 53 -4.00 15.36 8.70
C LEU A 53 -2.52 15.10 8.46
N GLU A 54 -1.70 15.57 9.40
CA GLU A 54 -0.32 15.14 9.61
C GLU A 54 -0.28 14.45 10.99
N GLY A 55 -0.12 13.13 11.00
CA GLY A 55 -0.16 12.33 12.22
C GLY A 55 1.12 11.52 12.40
N SER A 56 1.77 11.64 13.56
CA SER A 56 3.02 10.94 13.86
C SER A 56 2.99 10.34 15.27
N SER A 57 3.34 9.05 15.37
CA SER A 57 3.53 8.37 16.65
C SER A 57 4.82 7.55 16.68
N GLY A 58 5.63 7.69 17.72
CA GLY A 58 6.79 6.81 17.91
C GLY A 58 6.37 5.37 18.19
N THR A 59 5.37 5.19 19.07
CA THR A 59 4.72 3.91 19.34
C THR A 59 3.23 4.12 19.58
N GLY A 60 2.41 3.43 18.80
CA GLY A 60 0.96 3.51 18.89
C GLY A 60 0.29 3.41 17.53
N ASN A 61 -1.01 3.14 17.56
CA ASN A 61 -1.79 2.94 16.35
C ASN A 61 -2.38 4.26 15.87
N LEU A 62 -2.43 4.45 14.55
CA LEU A 62 -3.10 5.59 13.92
C LEU A 62 -4.29 5.03 13.14
N GLU A 63 -5.50 5.46 13.47
CA GLU A 63 -6.73 4.99 12.83
C GLU A 63 -7.58 6.17 12.35
N VAL A 64 -7.97 6.13 11.09
CA VAL A 64 -8.86 7.13 10.48
C VAL A 64 -10.02 6.41 9.79
N GLU A 65 -11.24 6.86 10.06
CA GLU A 65 -12.46 6.24 9.52
C GLU A 65 -13.47 7.26 8.99
N ASN A 66 -14.07 7.02 7.82
CA ASN A 66 -15.13 7.85 7.25
C ASN A 66 -14.69 9.32 7.05
N CYS A 67 -13.43 9.55 6.69
CA CYS A 67 -12.88 10.89 6.51
C CYS A 67 -12.61 11.21 5.03
N SER A 68 -12.39 12.49 4.73
CA SER A 68 -11.91 12.90 3.41
C SER A 68 -10.88 14.01 3.46
N GLY A 69 -9.96 14.07 2.49
CA GLY A 69 -8.90 15.08 2.43
C GLY A 69 -7.52 14.47 2.21
N ILE A 70 -6.48 15.04 2.81
CA ILE A 70 -5.10 14.60 2.67
C ILE A 70 -4.62 14.01 4.00
N PHE A 71 -4.02 12.84 3.99
CA PHE A 71 -3.59 12.12 5.20
C PHE A 71 -2.14 11.68 5.08
N ASP A 72 -1.23 12.28 5.85
CA ASP A 72 0.14 11.81 6.07
C ASP A 72 0.23 11.23 7.48
N MET A 73 0.30 9.89 7.60
CA MET A 73 0.31 9.18 8.88
C MET A 73 1.55 8.30 9.01
N ASN A 74 2.30 8.48 10.09
CA ASN A 74 3.58 7.80 10.32
C ASN A 74 3.61 7.17 11.71
N SER A 75 3.81 5.86 11.79
CA SER A 75 4.06 5.17 13.07
C SER A 75 5.44 4.50 13.07
N GLY A 76 6.24 4.73 14.11
CA GLY A 76 7.49 3.99 14.29
C GLY A 76 7.23 2.53 14.62
N THR A 77 6.34 2.28 15.56
CA THR A 77 5.87 0.96 15.98
C THR A 77 4.36 1.01 16.22
N GLY A 78 3.58 0.42 15.32
CA GLY A 78 2.14 0.39 15.42
C GLY A 78 1.47 0.25 14.06
N MET A 79 0.20 -0.11 14.09
CA MET A 79 -0.61 -0.27 12.89
C MET A 79 -1.13 1.10 12.43
N VAL A 80 -1.12 1.32 11.12
CA VAL A 80 -1.76 2.49 10.51
C VAL A 80 -2.95 2.01 9.68
N THR A 81 -4.14 2.50 10.01
CA THR A 81 -5.40 2.00 9.43
C THR A 81 -6.22 3.15 8.85
N MET A 82 -6.69 2.97 7.62
CA MET A 82 -7.61 3.87 6.93
C MET A 82 -8.87 3.13 6.47
N LYS A 83 -10.06 3.58 6.84
CA LYS A 83 -11.32 2.89 6.57
C LYS A 83 -12.36 3.82 5.98
N SER A 84 -13.04 3.39 4.92
CA SER A 84 -14.20 4.10 4.36
C SER A 84 -13.94 5.57 4.01
N SER A 85 -12.71 5.90 3.61
CA SER A 85 -12.25 7.29 3.45
C SER A 85 -11.93 7.64 2.00
N LYS A 86 -11.81 8.94 1.71
CA LYS A 86 -11.51 9.42 0.35
C LYS A 86 -10.43 10.50 0.30
N GLY A 87 -9.46 10.37 -0.60
CA GLY A 87 -8.47 11.43 -0.86
C GLY A 87 -7.07 10.91 -1.10
N GLU A 88 -6.06 11.64 -0.61
CA GLU A 88 -4.65 11.28 -0.76
C GLU A 88 -4.14 10.67 0.55
N PHE A 89 -3.57 9.47 0.47
CA PHE A 89 -3.17 8.68 1.62
C PHE A 89 -1.69 8.34 1.55
N LYS A 90 -0.90 8.91 2.45
CA LYS A 90 0.49 8.54 2.67
C LYS A 90 0.63 7.92 4.05
N LEU A 91 0.64 6.58 4.10
CA LEU A 91 0.57 5.84 5.36
C LEU A 91 1.82 4.98 5.54
N ASN A 92 2.55 5.20 6.63
CA ASN A 92 3.85 4.56 6.84
C ASN A 92 3.92 3.91 8.22
N SER A 93 4.46 2.70 8.29
CA SER A 93 4.83 2.06 9.54
C SER A 93 6.25 1.49 9.51
N GLY A 94 7.01 1.65 10.59
CA GLY A 94 8.34 1.06 10.72
C GLY A 94 8.28 -0.46 10.92
N THR A 95 7.40 -0.93 11.82
CA THR A 95 7.33 -2.33 12.26
C THR A 95 5.90 -2.90 12.39
N GLY A 96 4.88 -2.14 11.97
CA GLY A 96 3.49 -2.57 11.98
C GLY A 96 2.91 -2.67 10.58
N ASN A 97 1.66 -3.15 10.52
CA ASN A 97 0.93 -3.26 9.27
C ASN A 97 0.34 -1.92 8.86
N VAL A 98 0.20 -1.73 7.55
CA VAL A 98 -0.53 -0.61 6.96
C VAL A 98 -1.75 -1.17 6.26
N VAL A 99 -2.94 -0.71 6.63
CA VAL A 99 -4.20 -1.29 6.17
C VAL A 99 -5.12 -0.20 5.62
N SER A 100 -5.68 -0.41 4.43
CA SER A 100 -6.81 0.39 3.95
C SER A 100 -7.98 -0.46 3.47
N ILE A 101 -9.19 -0.06 3.87
CA ILE A 101 -10.44 -0.81 3.61
C ILE A 101 -11.49 0.14 3.05
N SER A 102 -12.19 -0.27 1.99
CA SER A 102 -13.36 0.45 1.43
C SER A 102 -13.11 1.92 1.12
N SER A 103 -11.88 2.28 0.76
CA SER A 103 -11.41 3.66 0.58
C SER A 103 -11.13 3.96 -0.91
N SER A 104 -11.09 5.23 -1.29
CA SER A 104 -10.81 5.62 -2.67
C SER A 104 -9.94 6.86 -2.82
N GLY A 105 -8.99 6.83 -3.76
CA GLY A 105 -8.10 7.96 -4.07
C GLY A 105 -6.68 7.51 -4.38
N ASP A 106 -5.69 8.28 -3.96
CA ASP A 106 -4.28 8.02 -4.28
C ASP A 106 -3.59 7.44 -3.02
N PHE A 107 -2.99 6.26 -3.15
CA PHE A 107 -2.45 5.48 -2.03
C PHE A 107 -0.94 5.29 -2.15
N ASP A 108 -0.19 5.82 -1.18
CA ASP A 108 1.23 5.57 -0.94
C ASP A 108 1.37 4.91 0.43
N LEU A 109 1.47 3.57 0.45
CA LEU A 109 1.45 2.78 1.68
C LEU A 109 2.75 2.01 1.84
N ASN A 110 3.44 2.22 2.96
CA ASN A 110 4.76 1.64 3.18
C ASN A 110 4.89 0.98 4.56
N SER A 111 5.42 -0.24 4.60
CA SER A 111 5.87 -0.87 5.84
C SER A 111 7.33 -1.30 5.76
N GLY A 112 8.13 -1.00 6.78
CA GLY A 112 9.49 -1.49 6.90
C GLY A 112 9.52 -2.98 7.23
N THR A 113 8.77 -3.37 8.26
CA THR A 113 8.50 -4.75 8.65
C THR A 113 7.03 -4.88 9.01
N GLY A 114 6.29 -5.68 8.27
CA GLY A 114 4.85 -5.80 8.38
C GLY A 114 4.19 -5.83 7.02
N ASP A 115 2.91 -6.16 7.01
CA ASP A 115 2.13 -6.30 5.79
C ASP A 115 1.53 -4.97 5.36
N VAL A 116 1.38 -4.79 4.04
CA VAL A 116 0.55 -3.74 3.47
C VAL A 116 -0.69 -4.39 2.88
N LYS A 117 -1.86 -4.05 3.41
CA LYS A 117 -3.13 -4.68 3.05
C LYS A 117 -4.15 -3.68 2.54
N LEU A 118 -4.73 -3.98 1.38
CA LEU A 118 -5.84 -3.26 0.78
C LEU A 118 -7.04 -4.20 0.63
N ASN A 119 -8.24 -3.69 0.93
CA ASN A 119 -9.48 -4.44 0.71
C ASN A 119 -10.58 -3.52 0.15
N ASP A 120 -11.15 -3.89 -1.00
CA ASP A 120 -12.25 -3.18 -1.66
C ASP A 120 -11.96 -1.69 -1.90
N VAL A 121 -10.74 -1.36 -2.30
CA VAL A 121 -10.29 0.02 -2.54
C VAL A 121 -10.21 0.37 -4.03
N LYS A 122 -10.24 1.67 -4.34
CA LYS A 122 -10.20 2.16 -5.72
C LYS A 122 -9.25 3.36 -5.91
N GLY A 123 -8.38 3.30 -6.92
CA GLY A 123 -7.64 4.48 -7.38
C GLY A 123 -6.24 4.17 -7.91
N GLU A 124 -5.24 4.95 -7.47
CA GLU A 124 -3.82 4.82 -7.81
C GLU A 124 -3.05 4.23 -6.62
N PHE A 125 -2.15 3.27 -6.86
CA PHE A 125 -1.49 2.55 -5.77
C PHE A 125 0.04 2.51 -5.93
N SER A 126 0.74 2.84 -4.84
CA SER A 126 2.16 2.61 -4.62
C SER A 126 2.32 1.92 -3.27
N LEU A 127 2.42 0.59 -3.28
CA LEU A 127 2.50 -0.21 -2.06
C LEU A 127 3.87 -0.86 -1.92
N ASN A 128 4.48 -0.73 -0.76
CA ASN A 128 5.80 -1.31 -0.50
C ASN A 128 5.88 -1.95 0.89
N SER A 129 6.33 -3.20 0.96
CA SER A 129 6.82 -3.81 2.20
C SER A 129 8.29 -4.20 2.06
N GLY A 130 9.12 -3.84 3.06
CA GLY A 130 10.50 -4.30 3.13
C GLY A 130 10.58 -5.78 3.49
N THR A 131 9.86 -6.18 4.54
CA THR A 131 9.68 -7.57 4.97
C THR A 131 8.24 -7.76 5.42
N GLY A 132 7.50 -8.62 4.72
CA GLY A 132 6.07 -8.80 4.88
C GLY A 132 5.37 -8.83 3.53
N ASP A 133 4.09 -9.16 3.55
CA ASP A 133 3.33 -9.36 2.33
C ASP A 133 2.66 -8.06 1.88
N VAL A 134 2.47 -7.94 0.57
CA VAL A 134 1.60 -6.92 -0.02
C VAL A 134 0.37 -7.62 -0.58
N GLU A 135 -0.77 -7.37 0.03
CA GLU A 135 -2.03 -8.03 -0.30
C GLU A 135 -3.06 -6.96 -0.69
N ALA A 136 -3.57 -7.03 -1.91
CA ALA A 136 -4.63 -6.15 -2.36
C ALA A 136 -5.81 -6.95 -2.90
N ASP A 137 -6.86 -7.05 -2.09
CA ASP A 137 -8.05 -7.84 -2.38
C ASP A 137 -9.18 -6.96 -2.92
N GLY A 138 -9.73 -7.31 -4.08
CA GLY A 138 -10.91 -6.64 -4.64
C GLY A 138 -10.66 -5.21 -5.14
N ILE A 139 -9.43 -4.88 -5.56
CA ILE A 139 -9.07 -3.50 -5.89
C ILE A 139 -9.49 -3.09 -7.29
N ALA A 140 -9.88 -1.82 -7.44
CA ALA A 140 -10.10 -1.19 -8.74
C ALA A 140 -8.96 -0.22 -9.07
N VAL A 141 -8.17 -0.53 -10.10
CA VAL A 141 -7.02 0.25 -10.53
C VAL A 141 -7.43 1.22 -11.63
N ASP A 142 -7.32 2.52 -11.36
CA ASP A 142 -7.73 3.58 -12.30
C ASP A 142 -6.54 4.22 -13.05
N ARG A 143 -5.33 4.09 -12.50
CA ARG A 143 -4.08 4.66 -13.02
C ARG A 143 -2.91 3.71 -12.80
N ARG A 144 -1.75 4.04 -13.39
CA ARG A 144 -0.51 3.31 -13.19
C ARG A 144 -0.28 2.99 -11.71
N SER A 145 0.00 1.73 -11.40
CA SER A 145 0.14 1.27 -10.01
C SER A 145 1.28 0.28 -9.83
N LYS A 146 1.88 0.28 -8.62
CA LYS A 146 3.03 -0.56 -8.26
C LYS A 146 2.82 -1.23 -6.90
N PHE A 147 3.21 -2.50 -6.82
CA PHE A 147 3.05 -3.35 -5.65
C PHE A 147 4.34 -4.14 -5.43
N ASN A 148 5.04 -3.87 -4.32
CA ASN A 148 6.38 -4.43 -4.10
C ASN A 148 6.54 -5.03 -2.71
N SER A 149 7.10 -6.24 -2.65
CA SER A 149 7.68 -6.78 -1.41
C SER A 149 9.16 -7.11 -1.61
N GLY A 150 10.01 -6.70 -0.67
CA GLY A 150 11.42 -7.10 -0.65
C GLY A 150 11.57 -8.58 -0.28
N THR A 151 10.91 -8.99 0.80
CA THR A 151 10.82 -10.39 1.26
C THR A 151 9.40 -10.63 1.75
N GLY A 152 8.67 -11.48 1.04
CA GLY A 152 7.24 -11.69 1.20
C GLY A 152 6.57 -11.81 -0.16
N ASP A 153 5.29 -12.17 -0.14
CA ASP A 153 4.49 -12.34 -1.33
C ASP A 153 3.80 -11.03 -1.71
N VAL A 154 3.53 -10.87 -3.00
CA VAL A 154 2.66 -9.83 -3.53
C VAL A 154 1.46 -10.52 -4.17
N TYR A 155 0.27 -10.30 -3.63
CA TYR A 155 -0.97 -10.88 -4.15
C TYR A 155 -1.98 -9.77 -4.45
N ILE A 156 -2.43 -9.72 -5.70
CA ILE A 156 -3.40 -8.71 -6.16
C ILE A 156 -4.60 -9.41 -6.80
N LEU A 157 -5.79 -9.16 -6.27
CA LEU A 157 -7.07 -9.55 -6.85
C LEU A 157 -7.76 -8.31 -7.43
N LEU A 158 -7.94 -8.28 -8.75
CA LEU A 158 -8.57 -7.15 -9.43
C LEU A 158 -10.10 -7.21 -9.38
N ASN A 159 -10.73 -6.04 -9.43
CA ASN A 159 -12.18 -5.87 -9.53
C ASN A 159 -12.59 -5.01 -10.75
N ASN A 160 -11.61 -4.51 -11.51
CA ASN A 160 -11.82 -3.89 -12.81
C ASN A 160 -10.69 -4.25 -13.80
N ASN A 161 -10.98 -4.13 -15.09
CA ASN A 161 -9.92 -4.17 -16.09
C ASN A 161 -9.03 -2.94 -15.93
N PRO A 162 -7.71 -3.10 -15.76
CA PRO A 162 -6.81 -1.97 -15.74
C PRO A 162 -6.80 -1.28 -17.09
N ASN A 163 -6.74 0.05 -17.07
CA ASN A 163 -6.58 0.88 -18.27
C ASN A 163 -5.19 1.51 -18.37
N ASP A 164 -4.33 1.24 -17.39
CA ASP A 164 -2.97 1.78 -17.27
C ASP A 164 -2.07 0.70 -16.62
N ASP A 165 -0.77 0.95 -16.60
CA ASP A 165 0.23 -0.07 -16.30
C ASP A 165 0.17 -0.55 -14.85
N ILE A 166 0.40 -1.85 -14.65
CA ILE A 166 0.51 -2.45 -13.31
C ILE A 166 1.85 -3.16 -13.20
N GLU A 167 2.57 -2.93 -12.09
CA GLU A 167 3.81 -3.64 -11.78
C GLU A 167 3.69 -4.34 -10.42
N LEU A 168 3.92 -5.65 -10.41
CA LEU A 168 4.03 -6.47 -9.21
C LEU A 168 5.46 -7.03 -9.13
N SER A 169 6.09 -6.89 -7.96
CA SER A 169 7.44 -7.42 -7.75
C SER A 169 7.61 -7.99 -6.35
N SER A 170 8.07 -9.24 -6.28
CA SER A 170 8.64 -9.81 -5.04
C SER A 170 10.15 -10.05 -5.20
N GLY A 171 10.96 -9.60 -4.25
CA GLY A 171 12.39 -9.93 -4.23
C GLY A 171 12.62 -11.40 -3.86
N THR A 172 11.93 -11.87 -2.83
CA THR A 172 11.92 -13.26 -2.34
C THR A 172 10.51 -13.59 -1.91
N GLY A 173 9.85 -14.47 -2.65
CA GLY A 173 8.41 -14.73 -2.56
C GLY A 173 7.76 -14.74 -3.95
N SER A 174 6.44 -14.85 -3.98
CA SER A 174 5.68 -14.91 -5.22
C SER A 174 5.01 -13.57 -5.51
N ALA A 175 4.93 -13.21 -6.79
CA ALA A 175 4.11 -12.13 -7.28
C ALA A 175 2.96 -12.73 -8.08
N VAL A 176 1.74 -12.58 -7.59
CA VAL A 176 0.54 -13.20 -8.14
C VAL A 176 -0.47 -12.11 -8.49
N LEU A 177 -0.85 -12.04 -9.76
CA LEU A 177 -1.97 -11.24 -10.23
C LEU A 177 -3.14 -12.14 -10.54
N ASN A 178 -4.25 -11.98 -9.82
CA ASN A 178 -5.52 -12.63 -10.11
C ASN A 178 -6.47 -11.66 -10.83
N MET A 179 -6.82 -12.02 -12.07
CA MET A 179 -7.73 -11.26 -12.91
C MET A 179 -9.21 -11.39 -12.51
N ASN A 180 -9.57 -12.28 -11.57
CA ASN A 180 -10.94 -12.43 -11.08
C ASN A 180 -11.99 -12.61 -12.20
N GLY A 181 -11.66 -13.41 -13.21
CA GLY A 181 -12.50 -13.65 -14.39
C GLY A 181 -12.58 -12.48 -15.39
N LEU A 182 -11.88 -11.37 -15.15
CA LEU A 182 -11.82 -10.24 -16.07
C LEU A 182 -11.10 -10.63 -17.38
N PRO A 183 -11.55 -10.12 -18.54
CA PRO A 183 -10.89 -10.40 -19.80
C PRO A 183 -9.48 -9.82 -19.81
N LEU A 184 -8.51 -10.63 -20.28
CA LEU A 184 -7.14 -10.15 -20.51
C LEU A 184 -7.13 -9.09 -21.62
N LYS A 185 -6.35 -8.02 -21.40
CA LYS A 185 -6.11 -6.94 -22.37
C LYS A 185 -4.76 -6.30 -22.03
N GLY A 186 -3.93 -6.06 -23.03
CA GLY A 186 -2.63 -5.42 -22.86
C GLY A 186 -1.44 -6.33 -23.14
N LEU A 187 -0.25 -5.81 -22.92
CA LEU A 187 0.99 -6.55 -22.92
C LEU A 187 1.22 -7.11 -21.51
N TYR A 188 1.43 -8.41 -21.39
CA TYR A 188 1.81 -9.07 -20.14
C TYR A 188 3.26 -9.48 -20.21
N VAL A 189 4.06 -9.06 -19.22
CA VAL A 189 5.49 -9.34 -19.12
C VAL A 189 5.77 -10.02 -17.80
N PHE A 190 6.40 -11.18 -17.88
CA PHE A 190 6.83 -11.96 -16.74
C PHE A 190 8.34 -11.92 -16.67
N LYS A 191 8.86 -11.79 -15.45
CA LYS A 191 10.32 -11.76 -15.25
C LYS A 191 10.70 -12.53 -14.00
N THR A 192 11.69 -13.40 -14.12
CA THR A 192 12.26 -14.06 -12.95
C THR A 192 13.74 -14.40 -13.09
N LYS A 193 14.42 -14.77 -11.99
CA LYS A 193 15.75 -15.40 -12.09
C LYS A 193 15.56 -16.81 -12.62
N ALA A 194 16.30 -17.19 -13.66
CA ALA A 194 16.09 -18.46 -14.36
C ALA A 194 16.29 -19.69 -13.45
N ASP A 195 17.24 -19.61 -12.50
CA ASP A 195 17.59 -20.75 -11.63
C ASP A 195 16.71 -20.87 -10.37
N ASP A 196 16.12 -19.77 -9.90
CA ASP A 196 15.40 -19.69 -8.61
C ASP A 196 13.91 -19.33 -8.74
N GLY A 197 13.49 -19.06 -9.96
CA GLY A 197 12.20 -18.50 -10.31
C GLY A 197 11.31 -19.47 -11.06
N ARG A 198 10.00 -19.23 -10.99
CA ARG A 198 9.02 -19.93 -11.80
C ARG A 198 8.03 -18.95 -12.40
N ILE A 199 7.72 -19.14 -13.68
CA ILE A 199 6.62 -18.44 -14.34
C ILE A 199 5.43 -19.39 -14.45
N ILE A 200 4.26 -18.96 -14.02
CA ILE A 200 2.99 -19.66 -14.20
C ILE A 200 2.03 -18.74 -14.97
N CYS A 201 1.66 -19.17 -16.17
CA CYS A 201 0.74 -18.44 -17.02
C CYS A 201 -0.22 -19.42 -17.70
N PRO A 202 -1.55 -19.14 -17.70
CA PRO A 202 -2.55 -19.97 -18.36
C PRO A 202 -2.68 -19.67 -19.87
N VAL A 203 -1.83 -18.79 -20.41
CA VAL A 203 -1.81 -18.36 -21.81
C VAL A 203 -0.43 -18.66 -22.37
N ASP A 204 -0.38 -19.13 -23.61
CA ASP A 204 0.87 -19.35 -24.33
C ASP A 204 1.61 -18.01 -24.56
N PHE A 205 2.94 -18.04 -24.50
CA PHE A 205 3.78 -16.87 -24.72
C PHE A 205 4.02 -16.61 -26.21
N ASP A 206 4.11 -15.33 -26.56
CA ASP A 206 4.49 -14.89 -27.90
C ASP A 206 6.02 -14.77 -28.02
N GLU A 207 6.68 -14.32 -26.95
CA GLU A 207 8.13 -14.14 -26.86
C GLU A 207 8.70 -14.72 -25.57
N GLU A 208 9.88 -15.34 -25.67
CA GLU A 208 10.64 -15.88 -24.54
C GLU A 208 12.12 -15.58 -24.76
N GLU A 209 12.76 -14.94 -23.78
CA GLU A 209 14.15 -14.52 -23.84
C GLU A 209 14.86 -14.79 -22.51
N GLU A 210 16.17 -15.01 -22.60
CA GLU A 210 17.06 -15.09 -21.45
C GLU A 210 18.18 -14.07 -21.58
N TYR A 211 18.58 -13.47 -20.46
CA TYR A 211 19.72 -12.56 -20.44
C TYR A 211 20.45 -12.59 -19.11
N TRP A 212 21.75 -12.29 -19.17
CA TRP A 212 22.60 -12.17 -18.00
C TRP A 212 22.60 -10.73 -17.47
N ARG A 213 22.47 -10.59 -16.15
CA ARG A 213 22.64 -9.30 -15.45
C ARG A 213 23.32 -9.54 -14.11
N ASN A 214 24.41 -8.81 -13.85
CA ASN A 214 25.17 -8.90 -12.60
C ASN A 214 25.63 -10.33 -12.23
N GLY A 215 25.86 -11.18 -13.23
CA GLY A 215 26.27 -12.58 -13.01
C GLY A 215 25.10 -13.53 -12.69
N GLU A 216 23.86 -13.07 -12.77
CA GLU A 216 22.66 -13.90 -12.63
C GLU A 216 21.94 -13.99 -13.99
N LEU A 217 21.39 -15.17 -14.30
CA LEU A 217 20.57 -15.40 -15.49
C LEU A 217 19.11 -15.06 -15.17
N TYR A 218 18.48 -14.28 -16.04
CA TYR A 218 17.06 -13.92 -15.94
C TYR A 218 16.31 -14.47 -17.15
N GLU A 219 15.10 -14.95 -16.89
CA GLU A 219 14.11 -15.35 -17.88
C GLU A 219 13.03 -14.26 -17.99
N ILE A 220 12.71 -13.85 -19.22
CA ILE A 220 11.58 -12.98 -19.53
C ILE A 220 10.67 -13.71 -20.51
N LYS A 221 9.37 -13.70 -20.22
CA LYS A 221 8.34 -14.17 -21.15
C LYS A 221 7.26 -13.14 -21.30
N SER A 222 6.68 -13.02 -22.47
CA SER A 222 5.62 -12.05 -22.72
C SER A 222 4.56 -12.58 -23.69
N PHE A 223 3.36 -12.00 -23.58
CA PHE A 223 2.32 -12.17 -24.59
C PHE A 223 1.50 -10.89 -24.69
N VAL A 224 0.88 -10.67 -25.85
CA VAL A 224 -0.01 -9.54 -26.10
C VAL A 224 -1.45 -10.01 -26.25
N LYS A 225 -2.37 -9.39 -25.52
CA LYS A 225 -3.80 -9.62 -25.68
C LYS A 225 -4.52 -8.39 -26.20
N GLY A 226 -4.90 -8.44 -27.48
CA GLY A 226 -5.66 -7.38 -28.15
C GLY A 226 -4.78 -6.18 -28.49
N THR A 227 -4.42 -5.38 -27.49
CA THR A 227 -3.54 -4.20 -27.60
C THR A 227 -2.28 -4.40 -26.76
N ASP A 228 -1.25 -3.61 -27.02
CA ASP A 228 0.00 -3.55 -26.23
C ASP A 228 -0.13 -2.72 -24.94
N SER A 229 -1.27 -2.06 -24.73
CA SER A 229 -1.58 -1.28 -23.52
C SER A 229 -2.86 -1.79 -22.84
N PRO A 230 -2.90 -1.83 -21.49
CA PRO A 230 -1.81 -1.48 -20.56
C PRO A 230 -0.66 -2.51 -20.55
N GLU A 231 0.49 -2.13 -20.02
CA GLU A 231 1.56 -3.08 -19.70
C GLU A 231 1.38 -3.63 -18.28
N ILE A 232 1.31 -4.95 -18.15
CA ILE A 232 1.18 -5.66 -16.88
C ILE A 232 2.47 -6.44 -16.63
N LYS A 233 3.27 -5.98 -15.68
CA LYS A 233 4.54 -6.60 -15.27
C LYS A 233 4.36 -7.42 -14.01
N ILE A 234 4.70 -8.69 -14.06
CA ILE A 234 4.68 -9.61 -12.92
C ILE A 234 6.08 -10.18 -12.76
N SER A 235 6.73 -9.91 -11.63
CA SER A 235 8.12 -10.28 -11.45
C SER A 235 8.43 -10.85 -10.08
N THR A 236 9.36 -11.80 -10.05
CA THR A 236 9.92 -12.31 -8.79
C THR A 236 11.42 -12.57 -8.91
N GLY A 237 12.19 -12.29 -7.85
CA GLY A 237 13.58 -12.71 -7.75
C GLY A 237 13.70 -14.20 -7.48
N THR A 238 13.04 -14.71 -6.45
CA THR A 238 12.96 -16.14 -6.10
C THR A 238 11.53 -16.46 -5.72
N GLY A 239 10.95 -17.55 -6.23
CA GLY A 239 9.53 -17.87 -6.05
C GLY A 239 8.77 -17.88 -7.38
N THR A 240 7.50 -17.47 -7.38
CA THR A 240 6.64 -17.57 -8.58
C THR A 240 6.14 -16.22 -9.08
N ALA A 241 6.30 -15.94 -10.37
CA ALA A 241 5.56 -14.89 -11.08
C ALA A 241 4.34 -15.55 -11.74
N GLU A 242 3.14 -15.23 -11.25
CA GLU A 242 1.91 -15.91 -11.64
C GLU A 242 0.83 -14.96 -12.12
N LEU A 243 0.20 -15.34 -13.22
CA LEU A 243 -1.09 -14.79 -13.65
C LEU A 243 -2.18 -15.83 -13.42
N SER A 244 -3.15 -15.55 -12.56
CA SER A 244 -4.38 -16.34 -12.43
C SER A 244 -5.56 -15.65 -13.12
N LEU A 245 -6.47 -16.46 -13.67
CA LEU A 245 -7.72 -15.98 -14.26
C LEU A 245 -8.93 -16.14 -13.33
N LYS A 246 -8.80 -16.90 -12.24
CA LYS A 246 -9.86 -17.21 -11.28
C LYS A 246 -9.30 -17.29 -9.88
#